data_AF-T0ZST6-F1
#
_entry.id   AF-T0ZST6-F1
#
_cell.length_a   1.000
_cell.length_b   1.000
_cell.length_c   1.000
_cell.angle_alpha   90.00
_cell.angle_beta   90.00
_cell.angle_gamma   90.00
#
_symmetry.space_group_name_H-M   'P 1'
#
loop_
_entity.id
_entity.type
_entity.pdbx_description
1 polymer ?
#
loop_
_entity_poly.entity_id
_entity_poly.type
_entity_poly.pdbx_seq_one_letter_code
_entity_poly.pdbx_strand_id
1 'polypeptide(L)'
;MLTSGGVSNVSFSFRGNNRLREAIHSVFLYHAIRAGLDLGIVNAGQLPVYEEIPKQLRECVEDLVLNRRADAAERLIEWAHTLDQRRDTKAAAPAWRDQPVRERLTHALVQGIAEGIEADVEEARKSSARALDVIEGPLMDGMNTVGDLFGNGKMFLPQVVKSARVMKKAVAYLIPFIEREKTGASRSRGK
;
A
#
# COMPACT_ATOMS: atom_id res chain seq x y z
N MET A 1 -20.35 7.24 -23.05
CA MET A 1 -21.24 6.22 -22.46
C MET A 1 -20.51 5.68 -21.25
N LEU A 2 -21.13 5.64 -20.08
CA LEU A 2 -20.47 5.24 -18.84
C LEU A 2 -20.42 3.70 -18.78
N THR A 3 -19.23 3.13 -18.65
CA THR A 3 -19.01 1.68 -18.63
C THR A 3 -18.91 1.20 -17.19
N SER A 4 -19.81 0.30 -16.78
CA SER A 4 -19.82 -0.27 -15.44
C SER A 4 -19.90 -1.80 -15.46
N GLY A 5 -19.29 -2.46 -14.47
CA GLY A 5 -19.29 -3.92 -14.37
C GLY A 5 -18.83 -4.46 -13.01
N GLY A 6 -19.26 -5.68 -12.68
CA GLY A 6 -18.77 -6.41 -11.52
C GLY A 6 -17.50 -7.19 -11.84
N VAL A 7 -16.44 -7.00 -11.06
CA VAL A 7 -15.11 -7.61 -11.34
C VAL A 7 -15.00 -9.04 -10.77
N SER A 8 -15.91 -9.42 -9.86
CA SER A 8 -15.89 -10.70 -9.13
C SER A 8 -15.83 -11.95 -10.01
N ASN A 9 -16.40 -11.87 -11.22
CA ASN A 9 -16.49 -13.01 -12.15
C ASN A 9 -15.18 -13.28 -12.89
N VAL A 10 -14.29 -12.28 -12.99
CA VAL A 10 -12.99 -12.41 -13.67
C VAL A 10 -12.09 -13.47 -13.02
N SER A 11 -12.29 -13.73 -11.72
CA SER A 11 -11.50 -14.68 -10.94
C SER A 11 -12.28 -15.93 -10.50
N PHE A 12 -13.43 -16.21 -11.13
CA PHE A 12 -14.35 -17.28 -10.69
C PHE A 12 -13.69 -18.66 -10.60
N SER A 13 -12.84 -19.02 -11.57
CA SER A 13 -12.16 -20.30 -11.63
C SER A 13 -11.16 -20.53 -10.49
N PHE A 14 -10.84 -19.50 -9.71
CA PHE A 14 -9.86 -19.53 -8.61
C PHE A 14 -10.52 -19.38 -7.23
N ARG A 15 -11.79 -19.76 -7.10
CA ARG A 15 -12.50 -19.82 -5.81
C ARG A 15 -11.70 -20.62 -4.78
N GLY A 16 -11.63 -20.12 -3.55
CA GLY A 16 -10.83 -20.71 -2.47
C GLY A 16 -9.39 -20.18 -2.40
N ASN A 17 -8.86 -19.56 -3.45
CA ASN A 17 -7.54 -18.91 -3.45
C ASN A 17 -7.66 -17.38 -3.46
N ASN A 18 -7.97 -16.80 -2.30
CA ASN A 18 -8.21 -15.35 -2.18
C ASN A 18 -7.03 -14.50 -2.66
N ARG A 19 -5.79 -14.88 -2.32
CA ARG A 19 -4.59 -14.16 -2.75
C ARG A 19 -4.48 -14.05 -4.26
N LEU A 20 -4.74 -15.14 -4.97
CA LEU A 20 -4.72 -15.16 -6.43
C LEU A 20 -5.87 -14.32 -7.03
N ARG A 21 -7.07 -14.45 -6.46
CA ARG A 21 -8.24 -13.67 -6.91
C ARG A 21 -8.04 -12.17 -6.76
N GLU A 22 -7.49 -11.75 -5.62
CA GLU A 22 -7.19 -10.36 -5.32
C GLU A 22 -6.12 -9.78 -6.28
N ALA A 23 -5.08 -10.56 -6.60
CA ALA A 23 -4.10 -10.19 -7.62
C ALA A 23 -4.75 -10.02 -9.01
N ILE A 24 -5.61 -10.96 -9.42
CA ILE A 24 -6.37 -10.87 -10.68
C ILE A 24 -7.21 -9.60 -10.73
N HIS A 25 -7.95 -9.29 -9.66
CA HIS A 25 -8.79 -8.09 -9.62
C HIS A 25 -7.95 -6.80 -9.69
N SER A 26 -6.84 -6.72 -8.96
CA SER A 26 -5.96 -5.53 -8.95
C SER A 26 -5.33 -5.30 -10.33
N VAL A 27 -4.81 -6.35 -10.97
CA VAL A 27 -4.26 -6.27 -12.35
C VAL A 27 -5.34 -5.94 -13.37
N PHE A 28 -6.51 -6.59 -13.29
CA PHE A 28 -7.62 -6.30 -14.19
C PHE A 28 -8.04 -4.84 -14.10
N LEU A 29 -8.27 -4.32 -12.90
CA LEU A 29 -8.67 -2.92 -12.70
C LEU A 29 -7.59 -1.94 -13.18
N TYR A 30 -6.32 -2.22 -12.92
CA TYR A 30 -5.20 -1.38 -13.39
C TYR A 30 -5.25 -1.18 -14.91
N HIS A 31 -5.47 -2.25 -15.67
CA HIS A 31 -5.55 -2.18 -17.13
C HIS A 31 -6.92 -1.68 -17.62
N ALA A 32 -8.02 -2.11 -17.01
CA ALA A 32 -9.38 -1.77 -17.45
C ALA A 32 -9.68 -0.27 -17.29
N ILE A 33 -9.23 0.36 -16.19
CA ILE A 33 -9.41 1.82 -15.99
C ILE A 33 -8.67 2.59 -17.09
N ARG A 34 -7.44 2.18 -17.42
CA ARG A 34 -6.67 2.77 -18.53
C ARG A 34 -7.32 2.56 -19.89
N ALA A 35 -8.07 1.47 -20.05
CA ALA A 35 -8.84 1.18 -21.25
C ALA A 35 -10.22 1.89 -21.27
N GLY A 36 -10.57 2.67 -20.24
CA GLY A 36 -11.81 3.46 -20.20
C GLY A 36 -12.94 2.88 -19.34
N LEU A 37 -12.65 1.97 -18.40
CA LEU A 37 -13.63 1.55 -17.40
C LEU A 37 -13.91 2.68 -16.40
N ASP A 38 -15.16 3.16 -16.38
CA ASP A 38 -15.57 4.25 -15.49
C ASP A 38 -15.90 3.77 -14.07
N LEU A 39 -16.49 2.58 -13.93
CA LEU A 39 -16.96 2.07 -12.63
C LEU A 39 -16.80 0.55 -12.49
N GLY A 40 -16.11 0.10 -11.44
CA GLY A 40 -16.00 -1.31 -11.06
C GLY A 40 -16.64 -1.60 -9.70
N ILE A 41 -17.56 -2.56 -9.62
CA ILE A 41 -18.11 -3.05 -8.34
C ILE A 41 -17.19 -4.14 -7.79
N VAL A 42 -16.42 -3.82 -6.74
CA VAL A 42 -15.36 -4.66 -6.17
C VAL A 42 -15.28 -4.58 -4.66
N ASN A 43 -14.66 -5.57 -4.02
CA ASN A 43 -14.25 -5.47 -2.62
C ASN A 43 -12.90 -4.76 -2.50
N ALA A 44 -12.92 -3.43 -2.51
CA ALA A 44 -11.71 -2.62 -2.54
C ALA A 44 -10.83 -2.76 -1.30
N GLY A 45 -11.40 -3.19 -0.16
CA GLY A 45 -10.64 -3.41 1.08
C GLY A 45 -9.64 -4.56 1.00
N GLN A 46 -9.85 -5.48 0.06
CA GLN A 46 -9.04 -6.69 -0.18
C GLN A 46 -8.13 -6.58 -1.41
N LEU A 47 -8.13 -5.44 -2.12
CA LEU A 47 -7.24 -5.26 -3.26
C LEU A 47 -5.81 -4.97 -2.78
N PRO A 48 -4.79 -5.72 -3.24
CA PRO A 48 -3.40 -5.36 -3.05
C PRO A 48 -3.05 -4.16 -3.92
N VAL A 49 -2.03 -3.40 -3.51
CA VAL A 49 -1.41 -2.39 -4.36
C VAL A 49 -0.76 -3.10 -5.54
N TYR A 50 -0.99 -2.62 -6.76
CA TYR A 50 -0.54 -3.31 -7.97
C TYR A 50 0.98 -3.58 -8.00
N GLU A 51 1.80 -2.68 -7.44
CA GLU A 51 3.26 -2.84 -7.40
C GLU A 51 3.77 -3.85 -6.39
N GLU A 52 2.96 -4.20 -5.40
CA GLU A 52 3.36 -5.11 -4.31
C GLU A 52 2.98 -6.56 -4.60
N ILE A 53 2.20 -6.78 -5.65
CA ILE A 53 1.99 -8.11 -6.20
C ILE A 53 3.36 -8.64 -6.62
N PRO A 54 3.81 -9.80 -6.12
CA PRO A 54 5.11 -10.37 -6.48
C PRO A 54 5.30 -10.38 -8.00
N LYS A 55 6.46 -9.92 -8.47
CA LYS A 55 6.71 -9.67 -9.90
C LYS A 55 6.28 -10.83 -10.79
N GLN A 56 6.67 -12.06 -10.45
CA GLN A 56 6.30 -13.27 -11.21
C GLN A 56 4.79 -13.53 -11.20
N LEU A 57 4.10 -13.33 -10.07
CA LEU A 57 2.64 -13.46 -10.01
C LEU A 57 1.97 -12.43 -10.90
N ARG A 58 2.41 -11.17 -10.80
CA ARG A 58 1.86 -10.07 -11.57
C ARG A 58 2.01 -10.34 -13.06
N GLU A 59 3.18 -10.81 -13.51
CA GLU A 59 3.43 -11.20 -14.90
C GLU A 59 2.48 -12.33 -15.36
N CYS A 60 2.35 -13.42 -14.59
CA CYS A 60 1.43 -14.51 -14.93
C CYS A 60 -0.04 -14.05 -14.99
N VAL A 61 -0.45 -13.18 -14.08
CA VAL A 61 -1.81 -12.61 -14.07
C VAL A 61 -2.03 -11.67 -15.25
N GLU A 62 -1.05 -10.85 -15.61
CA GLU A 62 -1.14 -10.00 -16.80
C GLU A 62 -1.22 -10.81 -18.09
N ASP A 63 -0.42 -11.86 -18.21
CA ASP A 63 -0.46 -12.77 -19.34
C ASP A 63 -1.86 -13.38 -19.51
N LEU A 64 -2.51 -13.74 -18.40
CA LEU A 64 -3.88 -14.25 -18.40
C LEU A 64 -4.91 -13.17 -18.75
N VAL A 65 -4.90 -12.03 -18.05
CA VAL A 65 -5.91 -10.97 -18.19
C VAL A 65 -5.85 -10.33 -19.58
N LEU A 66 -4.65 -10.13 -20.11
CA LEU A 66 -4.44 -9.49 -21.42
C LEU A 66 -4.34 -10.51 -22.57
N ASN A 67 -4.49 -11.81 -22.28
CA ASN A 67 -4.39 -12.89 -23.24
C ASN A 67 -3.11 -12.79 -24.11
N ARG A 68 -1.95 -12.53 -23.48
CA ARG A 68 -0.67 -12.31 -24.19
C ARG A 68 -0.07 -13.59 -24.78
N ARG A 69 -0.49 -14.75 -24.28
CA ARG A 69 0.08 -16.07 -24.61
C ARG A 69 -0.95 -17.18 -24.42
N ALA A 70 -0.79 -18.27 -25.17
CA ALA A 70 -1.72 -19.39 -25.17
C ALA A 70 -1.69 -20.22 -23.86
N ASP A 71 -0.54 -20.33 -23.21
CA ASP A 71 -0.30 -21.11 -21.99
C ASP A 71 -0.43 -20.28 -20.69
N ALA A 72 -1.08 -19.11 -20.74
CA ALA A 72 -1.17 -18.19 -19.60
C ALA A 72 -1.88 -18.82 -18.38
N ALA A 73 -2.95 -19.57 -18.62
CA ALA A 73 -3.71 -20.22 -17.56
C ALA A 73 -2.89 -21.31 -16.85
N GLU A 74 -2.18 -22.14 -17.62
CA GLU A 74 -1.35 -23.23 -17.11
C GLU A 74 -0.21 -22.69 -16.23
N ARG A 75 0.50 -21.66 -16.71
CA ARG A 75 1.57 -21.01 -15.95
C ARG A 75 1.09 -20.41 -14.64
N LEU A 76 -0.10 -19.79 -14.65
CA LEU A 76 -0.66 -19.21 -13.43
C LEU A 76 -1.00 -20.29 -12.40
N ILE A 77 -1.57 -21.42 -12.85
CA ILE A 77 -1.89 -22.57 -12.00
C ILE A 77 -0.61 -23.18 -11.43
N GLU A 78 0.40 -23.42 -12.26
CA GLU A 78 1.70 -23.97 -11.84
C GLU A 78 2.35 -23.07 -10.78
N TRP A 79 2.36 -21.77 -11.01
CA TRP A 79 2.89 -20.81 -10.03
C TRP A 79 2.06 -20.79 -8.73
N ALA A 80 0.74 -20.85 -8.82
CA ALA A 80 -0.13 -20.88 -7.64
C ALA A 80 0.14 -22.10 -6.75
N HIS A 81 0.48 -23.26 -7.32
CA HIS A 81 0.88 -24.44 -6.55
C HIS A 81 2.17 -24.21 -5.74
N THR A 82 3.11 -23.41 -6.24
CA THR A 82 4.33 -23.06 -5.48
C THR A 82 4.06 -22.18 -4.26
N LEU A 83 2.98 -21.38 -4.27
CA LEU A 83 2.58 -20.57 -3.13
C LEU A 83 1.97 -21.39 -1.99
N ASP A 84 1.12 -22.37 -2.33
CA ASP A 84 0.48 -23.24 -1.33
C ASP A 84 1.51 -24.13 -0.60
N GLN A 85 2.64 -24.44 -1.23
CA GLN A 85 3.73 -25.17 -0.59
C GLN A 85 4.54 -24.34 0.43
N ARG A 86 4.46 -23.00 0.36
CA ARG A 86 5.16 -22.10 1.30
C ARG A 86 4.33 -21.75 2.54
N ARG A 87 3.19 -22.41 2.75
CA ARG A 87 2.17 -22.03 3.74
C ARG A 87 2.52 -22.39 5.20
N ASP A 88 3.68 -23.00 5.45
CA ASP A 88 4.02 -23.61 6.75
C ASP A 88 5.30 -23.07 7.43
N THR A 89 5.56 -21.76 7.37
CA THR A 89 6.55 -21.14 8.27
C THR A 89 5.90 -20.11 9.17
N LYS A 90 5.88 -20.42 10.47
CA LYS A 90 5.53 -19.55 11.60
C LYS A 90 5.91 -18.10 11.32
N ALA A 91 4.96 -17.20 11.55
CA ALA A 91 5.09 -15.76 11.37
C ALA A 91 6.34 -15.21 12.09
N ALA A 92 7.45 -15.13 11.35
CA ALA A 92 8.53 -14.23 11.70
C ALA A 92 8.00 -12.79 11.65
N ALA A 93 8.62 -11.89 12.41
CA ALA A 93 8.34 -10.47 12.26
C ALA A 93 8.48 -10.10 10.76
N PRO A 94 7.58 -9.27 10.23
CA PRO A 94 7.64 -8.90 8.82
C PRO A 94 9.02 -8.30 8.51
N ALA A 95 9.70 -8.76 7.46
CA ALA A 95 11.06 -8.33 7.11
C ALA A 95 11.20 -6.80 6.92
N TRP A 96 10.09 -6.10 6.64
CA TRP A 96 10.09 -4.63 6.55
C TRP A 96 10.33 -3.93 7.90
N ARG A 97 10.09 -4.60 9.03
CA ARG A 97 10.32 -4.03 10.37
C ARG A 97 11.81 -3.88 10.71
N ASP A 98 12.67 -4.61 10.01
CA ASP A 98 14.13 -4.52 10.16
C ASP A 98 14.75 -3.40 9.30
N GLN A 99 13.96 -2.73 8.47
CA GLN A 99 14.42 -1.62 7.64
C GLN A 99 14.63 -0.33 8.44
N PRO A 100 15.40 0.64 7.91
CA PRO A 100 15.53 1.97 8.50
C PRO A 100 14.17 2.67 8.70
N VAL A 101 14.05 3.49 9.75
CA VAL A 101 12.78 4.15 10.14
C VAL A 101 12.06 4.85 8.99
N ARG A 102 12.80 5.50 8.09
CA ARG A 102 12.22 6.18 6.92
C ARG A 102 11.48 5.21 6.00
N GLU A 103 12.10 4.07 5.69
CA GLU A 103 11.49 3.02 4.86
C GLU A 103 10.29 2.39 5.56
N ARG A 104 10.36 2.19 6.89
CA ARG A 104 9.23 1.68 7.68
C ARG A 104 8.04 2.64 7.66
N LEU A 105 8.28 3.95 7.79
CA LEU A 105 7.24 4.97 7.72
C LEU A 105 6.58 5.01 6.34
N THR A 106 7.36 4.98 5.26
CA THR A 106 6.85 4.88 3.89
C THR A 106 6.03 3.60 3.70
N HIS A 107 6.54 2.46 4.15
CA HIS A 107 5.83 1.18 4.07
C HIS A 107 4.51 1.22 4.82
N ALA A 108 4.50 1.70 6.06
CA ALA A 108 3.28 1.82 6.87
C ALA A 108 2.23 2.72 6.22
N LEU A 109 2.65 3.82 5.58
CA LEU A 109 1.76 4.73 4.85
C LEU A 109 1.20 4.08 3.59
N VAL A 110 2.04 3.48 2.74
CA VAL A 110 1.61 2.79 1.50
C VAL A 110 0.67 1.62 1.82
N GLN A 111 0.95 0.87 2.89
CA GLN A 111 0.14 -0.26 3.33
C GLN A 111 -1.08 0.11 4.18
N GLY A 112 -1.16 1.34 4.65
CA GLY A 112 -2.22 1.75 5.57
C GLY A 112 -2.15 1.02 6.93
N ILE A 113 -0.94 0.69 7.40
CA ILE A 113 -0.68 0.03 8.69
C ILE A 113 -0.54 1.09 9.78
N ALA A 114 -1.51 1.14 10.70
CA ALA A 114 -1.50 2.08 11.83
C ALA A 114 -0.84 1.51 13.10
N GLU A 115 -0.54 0.21 13.10
CA GLU A 115 0.14 -0.46 14.20
C GLU A 115 1.64 -0.14 14.15
N GLY A 116 2.26 0.16 15.29
CA GLY A 116 3.68 0.51 15.36
C GLY A 116 4.05 1.93 14.88
N ILE A 117 3.14 2.65 14.21
CA ILE A 117 3.45 3.97 13.62
C ILE A 117 3.96 5.00 14.64
N GLU A 118 3.43 5.00 15.86
CA GLU A 118 3.86 5.96 16.90
C GLU A 118 5.31 5.70 17.35
N ALA A 119 5.72 4.42 17.41
CA ALA A 119 7.10 4.06 17.75
C ALA A 119 8.07 4.47 16.64
N ASP A 120 7.69 4.23 15.37
CA ASP A 120 8.51 4.63 14.22
C ASP A 120 8.60 6.16 14.11
N VAL A 121 7.50 6.87 14.35
CA VAL A 121 7.48 8.35 14.38
C VAL A 121 8.34 8.91 15.51
N GLU A 122 8.34 8.29 16.70
CA GLU A 122 9.20 8.70 17.82
C GLU A 122 10.68 8.49 17.53
N GLU A 123 11.05 7.36 16.92
CA GLU A 123 12.42 7.10 16.47
C GLU A 123 12.89 8.14 15.44
N ALA A 124 12.04 8.46 14.46
CA ALA A 124 12.31 9.52 13.49
C ALA A 124 12.42 10.89 14.17
N ARG A 125 11.54 11.21 15.13
CA ARG A 125 11.55 12.48 15.87
C ARG A 125 12.83 12.66 16.68
N LYS A 126 13.32 11.62 17.35
CA LYS A 126 14.60 11.67 18.09
C LYS A 126 15.81 11.93 17.19
N SER A 127 15.70 11.57 15.92
CA SER A 127 16.75 11.73 14.91
C SER A 127 16.60 13.03 14.10
N SER A 128 15.58 13.84 14.37
CA SER A 128 15.27 15.09 13.68
C SER A 128 15.51 16.30 14.59
N ALA A 129 15.80 17.46 13.99
CA ALA A 129 16.02 18.70 14.72
C ALA A 129 14.71 19.27 15.31
N ARG A 130 13.60 19.15 14.57
CA ARG A 130 12.26 19.57 15.00
C ARG A 130 11.27 18.45 14.72
N ALA A 131 10.23 18.35 15.56
CA ALA A 131 9.14 17.42 15.31
C ALA A 131 8.44 17.66 13.95
N LEU A 132 8.41 18.91 13.48
CA LEU A 132 7.86 19.28 12.17
C LEU A 132 8.65 18.65 11.00
N ASP A 133 9.97 18.45 11.15
CA ASP A 133 10.81 17.89 10.08
C ASP A 133 10.45 16.42 9.79
N VAL A 134 9.84 15.70 10.75
CA VAL A 134 9.31 14.35 10.52
C VAL A 134 8.08 14.38 9.62
N ILE A 135 7.24 15.41 9.75
CA ILE A 135 6.05 15.61 8.92
C ILE A 135 6.47 15.99 7.50
N GLU A 136 7.34 17.00 7.38
CA GLU A 136 7.77 17.57 6.09
C GLU A 136 8.75 16.67 5.33
N GLY A 137 9.45 15.76 6.03
CA GLY A 137 10.36 14.78 5.43
C GLY A 137 9.69 13.41 5.26
N PRO A 138 10.02 12.42 6.11
CA PRO A 138 9.69 11.01 5.86
C PRO A 138 8.20 10.72 5.73
N LEU A 139 7.33 11.42 6.47
CA LEU A 139 5.88 11.24 6.33
C LEU A 139 5.37 11.81 5.00
N MET A 140 5.86 12.97 4.58
CA MET A 140 5.50 13.56 3.29
C MET A 140 6.03 12.72 2.12
N ASP A 141 7.25 12.17 2.22
CA ASP A 141 7.82 11.26 1.21
C ASP A 141 6.94 10.01 1.02
N GLY A 142 6.46 9.43 2.12
CA GLY A 142 5.50 8.32 2.06
C GLY A 142 4.17 8.72 1.42
N MET A 143 3.65 9.91 1.74
CA MET A 143 2.41 10.42 1.13
C MET A 143 2.57 10.78 -0.35
N ASN A 144 3.74 11.26 -0.78
CA ASN A 144 4.07 11.48 -2.19
C ASN A 144 4.03 10.16 -2.96
N THR A 145 4.62 9.10 -2.39
CA THR A 145 4.56 7.74 -2.96
C THR A 145 3.12 7.25 -3.12
N VAL A 146 2.27 7.44 -2.09
CA VAL A 146 0.82 7.14 -2.16
C VAL A 146 0.15 7.94 -3.28
N GLY A 147 0.48 9.22 -3.42
CA GLY A 147 -0.02 10.10 -4.48
C GLY A 147 0.36 9.61 -5.87
N ASP A 148 1.62 9.23 -6.08
CA ASP A 148 2.12 8.70 -7.34
C ASP A 148 1.46 7.37 -7.70
N LEU A 149 1.29 6.48 -6.74
CA LEU A 149 0.62 5.19 -6.97
C LEU A 149 -0.85 5.40 -7.33
N PHE A 150 -1.53 6.33 -6.66
CA PHE A 150 -2.92 6.67 -6.96
C PHE A 150 -3.06 7.34 -8.34
N GLY A 151 -2.22 8.34 -8.64
CA GLY A 151 -2.24 9.05 -9.91
C GLY A 151 -1.93 8.15 -11.11
N ASN A 152 -1.12 7.10 -10.90
CA ASN A 152 -0.82 6.10 -11.92
C ASN A 152 -1.84 4.96 -12.00
N GLY A 153 -2.91 4.99 -11.18
CA GLY A 153 -3.93 3.94 -11.12
C GLY A 153 -3.47 2.63 -10.47
N LYS A 154 -2.30 2.62 -9.83
CA LYS A 154 -1.70 1.45 -9.15
C LYS A 154 -2.23 1.27 -7.73
N MET A 155 -2.84 2.31 -7.17
CA MET A 155 -3.54 2.33 -5.89
C MET A 155 -4.94 2.93 -6.08
N PHE A 156 -5.90 2.47 -5.28
CA PHE A 156 -7.31 2.85 -5.36
C PHE A 156 -7.74 3.72 -4.17
N LEU A 157 -8.82 4.48 -4.34
CA LEU A 157 -9.30 5.44 -3.33
C LEU A 157 -9.44 4.83 -1.91
N PRO A 158 -9.98 3.61 -1.71
CA PRO A 158 -10.07 3.03 -0.36
C PRO A 158 -8.71 2.74 0.28
N GLN A 159 -7.67 2.46 -0.51
CA GLN A 159 -6.29 2.32 -0.02
C GLN A 159 -5.73 3.69 0.41
N VAL A 160 -5.94 4.73 -0.41
CA VAL A 160 -5.55 6.12 -0.08
C VAL A 160 -6.19 6.59 1.23
N VAL A 161 -7.46 6.25 1.47
CA VAL A 161 -8.15 6.56 2.73
C VAL A 161 -7.51 5.85 3.92
N LYS A 162 -7.05 4.59 3.77
CA LYS A 162 -6.29 3.89 4.82
C LYS A 162 -4.96 4.60 5.10
N SER A 163 -4.20 4.99 4.07
CA SER A 163 -2.96 5.75 4.20
C SER A 163 -3.16 7.07 4.93
N ALA A 164 -4.21 7.82 4.57
CA ALA A 164 -4.57 9.08 5.21
C ALA A 164 -4.86 8.91 6.72
N ARG A 165 -5.46 7.78 7.12
CA ARG A 165 -5.70 7.47 8.54
C ARG A 165 -4.39 7.21 9.29
N VAL A 166 -3.43 6.51 8.68
CA VAL A 166 -2.09 6.32 9.26
C VAL A 166 -1.38 7.65 9.41
N MET A 167 -1.40 8.48 8.36
CA MET A 167 -0.83 9.84 8.38
C MET A 167 -1.43 10.68 9.51
N LYS A 168 -2.77 10.69 9.65
CA LYS A 168 -3.45 11.40 10.73
C LYS A 168 -2.99 10.95 12.11
N LYS A 169 -2.80 9.64 12.32
CA LYS A 169 -2.31 9.09 13.59
C LYS A 169 -0.86 9.50 13.87
N ALA A 170 0.01 9.43 12.88
CA ALA A 170 1.40 9.87 12.97
C ALA A 170 1.51 11.36 13.33
N VAL A 171 0.76 12.22 12.65
CA VAL A 171 0.73 13.66 12.92
C VAL A 171 0.20 13.93 14.33
N ALA A 172 -0.89 13.26 14.75
CA ALA A 172 -1.45 13.42 16.08
C ALA A 172 -0.44 13.14 17.20
N TYR A 173 0.45 12.16 16.99
CA TYR A 173 1.55 11.87 17.92
C TYR A 173 2.56 13.03 18.03
N LEU A 174 2.83 13.74 16.93
CA LEU A 174 3.83 14.82 16.88
C LEU A 174 3.32 16.16 17.42
N ILE A 175 1.99 16.40 17.42
CA ILE A 175 1.39 17.68 17.85
C ILE A 175 1.92 18.16 19.21
N PRO A 176 1.94 17.35 20.29
CA PRO A 176 2.40 17.82 21.59
C PRO A 176 3.87 18.25 21.61
N PHE A 177 4.72 17.67 20.75
CA PHE A 177 6.13 18.03 20.65
C PHE A 177 6.31 19.35 19.88
N ILE A 178 5.55 19.54 18.80
CA ILE A 178 5.55 20.79 18.01
C ILE A 178 5.12 21.98 18.89
N GLU A 179 4.11 21.81 19.74
CA GLU A 179 3.63 22.86 20.64
C GLU A 179 4.67 23.23 21.71
N ARG A 180 5.38 22.25 22.28
CA ARG A 180 6.46 22.48 23.25
C ARG A 180 7.63 23.24 22.63
N GLU A 181 8.04 22.89 21.42
CA GLU A 181 9.12 23.58 20.68
C GLU A 181 8.77 25.05 20.42
N LYS A 182 7.53 25.34 19.99
CA LYS A 182 7.04 26.72 19.81
C LYS A 182 7.07 27.53 21.11
N THR A 183 6.74 26.91 22.23
CA THR A 183 6.67 27.58 23.54
C THR A 183 8.08 27.84 24.12
N GLY A 184 9.03 26.93 23.90
CA GLY A 184 10.43 27.09 24.29
C GLY A 184 11.17 28.18 23.52
N ALA A 185 10.89 28.31 22.21
CA ALA A 185 11.46 29.37 21.38
C ALA A 185 11.04 30.78 21.85
N SER A 186 9.80 30.94 22.31
CA SER A 186 9.27 32.22 22.81
C SER A 186 9.95 32.70 24.10
N ARG A 187 10.37 31.79 25.00
CA ARG A 187 11.08 32.15 26.23
C ARG A 187 12.55 32.56 26.04
N SER A 188 13.17 32.24 24.89
CA SER A 188 14.59 32.52 24.63
C SER A 188 14.87 33.92 24.05
N ARG A 189 13.86 34.60 23.50
CA ARG A 189 14.00 35.95 22.90
C ARG A 189 13.69 37.11 23.86
N GLY A 190 13.49 36.81 25.14
CA GLY A 190 13.24 37.82 26.19
C GLY A 190 14.30 37.73 27.28
N LYS A 191 15.55 38.08 26.96
CA LYS A 191 16.58 38.41 27.95
C LYS A 191 17.59 39.37 27.34
#